data_AF-A0A640KA82-F1
#
_entry.id   AF-A0A640KA82-F1
#
_cell.length_a   1.000
_cell.length_b   1.000
_cell.length_c   1.000
_cell.angle_alpha   90.00
_cell.angle_beta   90.00
_cell.angle_gamma   90.00
#
_symmetry.space_group_name_H-M   'P 1'
#
loop_
_entity.id
_entity.type
_entity.pdbx_description
1 polymer ?
#
loop_
_entity_poly.entity_id
_entity_poly.type
_entity_poly.pdbx_seq_one_letter_code
_entity_poly.pdbx_strand_id
1 'polypeptide(L)'
;MGRVKVTPKGKVKKNIPITRVGKKQYLKRRFAHVRAVDVAGANNRFTQKYFEGNNTAEQTFTRLGLAIDPSAPKSVTEKRKAKVRPQTRRVFEEQNELAEHEKVVKATKIGRPVSEQEGSTIANLIERYGTDLKRMTLDRKLNPFQLNMRQLQRQIVNYLTWEKEAFPKQFAEAEEKGWFSVEQFADPHLRSGQQA
;
A
#
# COMPACT_ATOMS: atom_id res chain seq x y z
N MET A 1 48.23 29.38 32.98
CA MET A 1 48.14 27.91 32.85
C MET A 1 46.69 27.46 33.04
N GLY A 2 46.07 26.85 32.03
CA GLY A 2 44.63 26.52 32.04
C GLY A 2 44.31 25.20 32.74
N ARG A 3 43.32 25.19 33.63
CA ARG A 3 42.86 24.01 34.39
C ARG A 3 42.35 22.90 33.46
N VAL A 4 42.91 21.69 33.60
CA VAL A 4 42.45 20.46 32.94
C VAL A 4 41.28 19.88 33.72
N LYS A 5 40.11 19.67 33.08
CA LYS A 5 38.99 18.94 33.68
C LYS A 5 38.93 17.53 33.10
N VAL A 6 38.97 16.53 33.99
CA VAL A 6 38.83 15.11 33.65
C VAL A 6 37.33 14.75 33.67
N THR A 7 36.88 14.02 32.66
CA THR A 7 35.48 13.53 32.62
C THR A 7 35.35 12.22 33.44
N PRO A 8 34.15 11.85 33.91
CA PRO A 8 33.96 10.65 34.77
C PRO A 8 34.47 9.33 34.17
N LYS A 9 34.69 9.26 32.85
CA LYS A 9 35.23 8.08 32.15
C LYS A 9 36.75 8.14 31.92
N GLY A 10 37.50 8.94 32.70
CA GLY A 10 38.98 8.98 32.67
C GLY A 10 39.60 9.59 31.40
N LYS A 11 38.81 10.06 30.44
CA LYS A 11 39.35 10.68 29.21
C LYS A 11 39.71 12.14 29.49
N VAL A 12 41.00 12.45 29.40
CA VAL A 12 41.55 13.81 29.46
C VAL A 12 41.11 14.57 28.20
N LYS A 13 40.08 15.42 28.31
CA LYS A 13 39.84 16.44 27.29
C LYS A 13 40.89 17.53 27.51
N LYS A 14 41.92 17.57 26.67
CA LYS A 14 42.69 18.81 26.52
C LYS A 14 41.67 19.90 26.17
N ASN A 15 41.51 20.89 27.03
CA ASN A 15 40.73 22.09 26.76
C ASN A 15 41.52 22.93 25.74
N ILE A 16 41.65 22.40 24.52
CA ILE A 16 42.23 23.13 23.41
C ILE A 16 41.21 24.22 23.11
N PRO A 17 41.57 25.51 23.17
CA PRO A 17 40.68 26.57 22.74
C PRO A 17 40.39 26.31 21.26
N ILE A 18 39.19 25.78 20.99
CA ILE A 18 38.77 25.50 19.63
C ILE A 18 38.54 26.86 18.98
N THR A 19 39.50 27.31 18.17
CA THR A 19 39.35 28.50 17.34
C THR A 19 38.08 28.36 16.50
N ARG A 20 37.46 29.48 16.10
CA ARG A 20 36.23 29.44 15.27
C ARG A 20 36.40 28.55 14.02
N VAL A 21 37.62 28.53 13.46
CA VAL A 21 38.04 27.66 12.35
C VAL A 21 38.13 26.19 12.79
N GLY A 22 38.79 25.88 13.92
CA GLY A 22 38.86 24.54 14.48
C GLY A 22 37.48 23.95 14.80
N LYS A 23 36.52 24.79 15.23
CA LYS A 23 35.14 24.36 15.52
C LYS A 23 34.44 23.95 14.24
N LYS A 24 34.57 24.76 13.18
CA LYS A 24 34.03 24.42 11.85
C LYS A 24 34.63 23.13 11.29
N GLN A 25 35.95 22.96 11.38
CA GLN A 25 36.62 21.74 10.92
C GLN A 25 36.23 20.50 11.74
N TYR A 26 36.13 20.64 13.06
CA TYR A 26 35.69 19.57 13.95
C TYR A 26 34.26 19.11 13.65
N LEU A 27 33.32 20.04 13.47
CA LEU A 27 31.95 19.70 13.10
C LEU A 27 31.90 19.06 11.70
N LYS A 28 32.67 19.57 10.73
CA LYS A 28 32.77 19.00 9.38
C LYS A 28 33.24 17.54 9.40
N ARG A 29 34.25 17.20 10.21
CA ARG A 29 34.75 15.82 10.38
C ARG A 29 33.76 14.94 11.15
N ARG A 30 33.21 15.46 12.25
CA ARG A 30 32.30 14.71 13.11
C ARG A 30 30.99 14.33 12.42
N PHE A 31 30.46 15.20 11.55
CA PHE A 31 29.22 14.95 10.79
C PHE A 31 29.46 14.52 9.34
N ALA A 32 30.69 14.11 8.98
CA ALA A 32 31.01 13.68 7.62
C ALA A 32 30.19 12.46 7.17
N HIS A 33 29.93 11.52 8.08
CA HIS A 33 29.11 10.32 7.82
C HIS A 33 27.64 10.66 7.53
N VAL A 34 27.08 11.68 8.18
CA VAL A 34 25.72 12.18 7.90
C VAL A 34 25.65 12.75 6.48
N ARG A 35 26.66 13.54 6.09
CA ARG A 35 26.77 14.08 4.73
C ARG A 35 27.02 13.01 3.68
N ALA A 36 27.71 11.91 4.01
CA ALA A 36 27.92 10.81 3.08
C ALA A 36 26.61 10.09 2.75
N VAL A 37 25.68 9.98 3.71
CA VAL A 37 24.32 9.48 3.48
C VAL A 37 23.52 10.43 2.58
N ASP A 38 23.71 11.75 2.71
CA ASP A 38 23.12 12.74 1.80
C ASP A 38 23.71 12.64 0.36
N VAL A 39 24.98 12.23 0.22
CA VAL A 39 25.64 12.00 -1.08
C VAL A 39 25.23 10.68 -1.73
N ALA A 40 24.94 9.63 -0.94
CA ALA A 40 24.50 8.33 -1.46
C ALA A 40 23.17 8.39 -2.23
N GLY A 41 22.38 9.44 -2.02
CA GLY A 41 21.18 9.74 -2.81
C GLY A 41 21.40 10.72 -3.96
N ALA A 42 22.58 11.31 -4.15
CA ALA A 42 22.77 12.45 -5.06
C ALA A 42 22.43 12.18 -6.53
N ASN A 43 22.41 10.91 -6.97
CA ASN A 43 22.13 10.53 -8.36
C ASN A 43 20.67 10.11 -8.62
N ASN A 44 19.83 10.01 -7.58
CA ASN A 44 18.42 9.65 -7.75
C ASN A 44 17.58 10.91 -8.05
N ARG A 45 16.74 10.85 -9.09
CA ARG A 45 15.85 11.97 -9.49
C ARG A 45 14.96 12.44 -8.32
N PHE A 46 14.46 11.51 -7.51
CA PHE A 46 13.55 11.80 -6.41
C PHE A 46 14.25 12.48 -5.24
N THR A 47 15.46 12.05 -4.91
CA THR A 47 16.26 12.70 -3.87
C THR A 47 16.71 14.08 -4.33
N GLN A 48 17.14 14.27 -5.57
CA GLN A 48 17.47 15.60 -6.10
C GLN A 48 16.27 16.57 -6.07
N LYS A 49 15.08 16.09 -6.43
CA LYS A 49 13.86 16.92 -6.49
C LYS A 49 13.32 17.27 -5.10
N TYR A 50 13.37 16.33 -4.17
CA TYR A 50 12.65 16.44 -2.89
C TYR A 50 13.55 16.57 -1.65
N PHE A 51 14.86 16.28 -1.72
CA PHE A 51 15.78 16.52 -0.60
C PHE A 51 16.29 17.96 -0.58
N GLU A 52 15.99 18.62 0.53
CA GLU A 52 16.56 19.93 0.84
C GLU A 52 17.91 19.75 1.56
N GLY A 53 19.00 20.26 0.99
CA GLY A 53 20.36 20.13 1.57
C GLY A 53 20.56 20.80 2.94
N ASN A 54 19.57 21.54 3.43
CA ASN A 54 19.57 22.15 4.76
C ASN A 54 18.86 21.28 5.82
N ASN A 55 18.12 20.26 5.42
CA ASN A 55 17.42 19.35 6.31
C ASN A 55 18.15 18.02 6.41
N THR A 56 17.95 17.34 7.53
CA THR A 56 18.36 15.93 7.66
C THR A 56 17.43 15.04 6.83
N ALA A 57 17.94 13.89 6.38
CA ALA A 57 17.13 12.89 5.69
C ALA A 57 15.83 12.55 6.43
N GLU A 58 15.87 12.40 7.76
CA GLU A 58 14.69 12.11 8.58
C GLU A 58 13.63 13.23 8.48
N GLN A 59 14.05 14.49 8.51
CA GLN A 59 13.14 15.63 8.40
C GLN A 59 12.52 15.71 6.99
N THR A 60 13.33 15.50 5.95
CA THR A 60 12.86 15.48 4.56
C THR A 60 11.83 14.38 4.34
N PHE A 61 12.14 13.13 4.71
CA PHE A 61 11.19 12.01 4.58
C PHE A 61 9.92 12.24 5.37
N THR A 62 10.03 12.74 6.61
CA THR A 62 8.84 13.02 7.44
C THR A 62 7.95 14.12 6.82
N ARG A 63 8.55 15.14 6.20
CA ARG A 63 7.80 16.21 5.48
C ARG A 63 7.11 15.69 4.21
N LEU A 64 7.71 14.73 3.53
CA LEU A 64 7.13 14.01 2.38
C LEU A 64 6.10 12.94 2.80
N GLY A 65 5.91 12.73 4.11
CA GLY A 65 5.00 11.71 4.63
C GLY A 65 5.55 10.28 4.56
N LEU A 66 6.82 10.11 4.21
CA LEU A 66 7.55 8.84 4.16
C LEU A 66 8.21 8.49 5.50
N ALA A 67 8.51 7.22 5.70
CA ALA A 67 9.31 6.73 6.82
C ALA A 67 10.75 6.51 6.38
N ILE A 68 11.73 6.94 7.19
CA ILE A 68 13.15 6.67 6.93
C ILE A 68 13.52 5.20 7.16
N ASP A 69 12.84 4.57 8.11
CA ASP A 69 12.98 3.16 8.44
C ASP A 69 11.65 2.46 8.08
N PRO A 70 11.64 1.59 7.05
CA PRO A 70 10.43 0.92 6.59
C PRO A 70 9.90 -0.09 7.63
N SER A 71 10.74 -0.54 8.56
CA SER A 71 10.36 -1.47 9.63
C SER A 71 9.85 -0.77 10.89
N ALA A 72 9.88 0.56 10.94
CA ALA A 72 9.40 1.30 12.10
C ALA A 72 7.88 1.10 12.30
N PRO A 73 7.42 0.84 13.54
CA PRO A 73 6.00 0.64 13.80
C PRO A 73 5.19 1.92 13.51
N LYS A 74 3.93 1.74 13.10
CA LYS A 74 3.03 2.83 12.70
C LYS A 74 2.89 3.92 13.77
N SER A 75 2.88 3.53 15.05
CA SER A 75 2.79 4.48 16.16
C SER A 75 3.97 5.44 16.24
N VAL A 76 5.17 4.99 15.87
CA VAL A 76 6.39 5.83 15.86
C VAL A 76 6.38 6.76 14.65
N THR A 77 5.93 6.28 13.49
CA THR A 77 5.84 7.11 12.28
C THR A 77 4.77 8.20 12.43
N GLU A 78 3.63 7.90 13.02
CA GLU A 78 2.57 8.88 13.33
C GLU A 78 3.05 9.95 14.33
N LYS A 79 3.75 9.56 15.40
CA LYS A 79 4.36 10.51 16.34
C LYS A 79 5.37 11.44 15.66
N ARG A 80 6.17 10.94 14.72
CA ARG A 80 7.10 11.76 13.93
C ARG A 80 6.34 12.72 13.01
N LYS A 81 5.31 12.24 12.30
CA LYS A 81 4.46 13.08 11.42
C LYS A 81 3.75 14.20 12.19
N ALA A 82 3.34 13.96 13.42
CA ALA A 82 2.71 14.97 14.29
C ALA A 82 3.66 16.10 14.70
N LYS A 83 4.98 15.85 14.77
CA LYS A 83 5.99 16.87 15.08
C LYS A 83 6.23 17.86 13.95
N VAL A 84 5.88 17.50 12.71
CA VAL A 84 6.06 18.36 11.53
C VAL A 84 4.85 19.27 11.38
N ARG A 85 5.11 20.58 11.27
CA ARG A 85 4.07 21.60 11.07
C ARG A 85 3.28 21.31 9.78
N PRO A 86 1.94 21.36 9.78
CA PRO A 86 1.13 21.05 8.61
C PRO A 86 1.53 21.85 7.36
N GLN A 87 1.82 23.14 7.52
CA GLN A 87 2.23 24.05 6.44
C GLN A 87 3.58 23.70 5.79
N THR A 88 4.40 22.89 6.46
CA THR A 88 5.72 22.47 5.95
C THR A 88 5.70 21.09 5.30
N ARG A 89 4.53 20.45 5.26
CA ARG A 89 4.36 19.17 4.57
C ARG A 89 4.32 19.43 3.07
N ARG A 90 5.09 18.64 2.33
CA ARG A 90 5.18 18.74 0.89
C ARG A 90 4.50 17.52 0.29
N VAL A 91 3.60 17.76 -0.65
CA VAL A 91 2.91 16.71 -1.41
C VAL A 91 3.77 16.35 -2.62
N PHE A 92 3.86 15.07 -2.96
CA PHE A 92 4.48 14.64 -4.20
C PHE A 92 3.67 15.17 -5.38
N GLU A 93 4.34 15.73 -6.39
CA GLU A 93 3.67 16.15 -7.62
C GLU A 93 3.03 14.94 -8.32
N GLU A 94 3.69 13.78 -8.23
CA GLU A 94 3.23 12.50 -8.79
C GLU A 94 2.11 11.85 -7.95
N GLN A 95 1.66 12.46 -6.84
CA GLN A 95 0.63 11.86 -5.98
C GLN A 95 -0.69 11.68 -6.72
N ASN A 96 -1.05 12.61 -7.61
CA ASN A 96 -2.27 12.50 -8.42
C ASN A 96 -2.13 11.37 -9.46
N GLU A 97 -0.99 11.30 -10.14
CA GLU A 97 -0.70 10.25 -11.13
C GLU A 97 -0.70 8.85 -10.48
N LEU A 98 -0.12 8.72 -9.28
CA LEU A 98 -0.14 7.47 -8.51
C LEU A 98 -1.56 7.10 -8.08
N ALA A 99 -2.36 8.07 -7.65
CA ALA A 99 -3.75 7.82 -7.27
C ALA A 99 -4.62 7.44 -8.48
N GLU A 100 -4.39 8.05 -9.64
CA GLU A 100 -5.01 7.67 -10.91
C GLU A 100 -4.59 6.28 -11.34
N HIS A 101 -3.29 5.98 -11.31
CA HIS A 101 -2.77 4.65 -11.60
C HIS A 101 -3.34 3.59 -10.65
N GLU A 102 -3.45 3.86 -9.35
CA GLU A 102 -4.12 2.95 -8.41
C GLU A 102 -5.59 2.71 -8.74
N LYS A 103 -6.32 3.75 -9.18
CA LYS A 103 -7.72 3.60 -9.62
C LYS A 103 -7.80 2.76 -10.89
N VAL A 104 -6.93 3.01 -11.87
CA VAL A 104 -6.85 2.22 -13.11
C VAL A 104 -6.52 0.78 -12.77
N VAL A 105 -5.47 0.52 -12.01
CA VAL A 105 -5.09 -0.84 -11.59
C VAL A 105 -6.22 -1.53 -10.84
N LYS A 106 -6.96 -0.84 -9.97
CA LYS A 106 -8.13 -1.41 -9.29
C LYS A 106 -9.26 -1.73 -10.26
N ALA A 107 -9.51 -0.86 -11.24
CA ALA A 107 -10.57 -1.03 -12.24
C ALA A 107 -10.25 -2.11 -13.28
N THR A 108 -8.99 -2.17 -13.72
CA THR A 108 -8.48 -3.15 -14.71
C THR A 108 -7.86 -4.37 -14.04
N LYS A 109 -8.11 -4.59 -12.74
CA LYS A 109 -7.57 -5.74 -12.03
C LYS A 109 -8.27 -6.98 -12.56
N ILE A 110 -7.65 -7.62 -13.54
CA ILE A 110 -8.12 -8.90 -14.06
C ILE A 110 -8.12 -9.89 -12.90
N GLY A 111 -9.26 -10.55 -12.73
CA GLY A 111 -9.42 -11.65 -11.80
C GLY A 111 -8.42 -12.77 -12.07
N ARG A 112 -8.23 -13.70 -11.12
CA ARG A 112 -7.48 -14.93 -11.43
C ARG A 112 -8.20 -15.63 -12.60
N PRO A 113 -7.49 -16.11 -13.63
CA PRO A 113 -8.13 -16.89 -14.68
C PRO A 113 -8.86 -18.08 -14.07
N VAL A 114 -10.12 -18.25 -14.46
CA VAL A 114 -10.96 -19.34 -13.95
C VAL A 114 -10.63 -20.60 -14.74
N SER A 115 -10.43 -21.72 -14.06
CA SER A 115 -10.23 -23.00 -14.75
C SER A 115 -11.54 -23.51 -15.35
N GLU A 116 -11.47 -24.37 -16.38
CA GLU A 116 -12.67 -24.93 -17.02
C GLU A 116 -13.58 -25.69 -16.02
N GLN A 117 -12.97 -26.38 -15.05
CA GLN A 117 -13.70 -27.08 -13.98
C GLN A 117 -14.36 -26.09 -13.01
N GLU A 118 -13.67 -25.01 -12.63
CA GLU A 118 -14.25 -23.96 -11.81
C GLU A 118 -15.41 -23.28 -12.54
N GLY A 119 -15.26 -22.98 -13.84
CA GLY A 119 -16.30 -22.36 -14.66
C GLY A 119 -17.54 -23.23 -14.80
N SER A 120 -17.38 -24.52 -15.11
CA SER A 120 -18.50 -25.45 -15.24
C SER A 120 -19.24 -25.68 -13.92
N THR A 121 -18.52 -25.80 -12.80
CA THR A 121 -19.18 -25.94 -11.48
C THR A 121 -19.97 -24.69 -11.10
N ILE A 122 -19.42 -23.50 -11.35
CA ILE A 122 -20.09 -22.22 -11.10
C ILE A 122 -21.32 -22.06 -12.01
N ALA A 123 -21.18 -22.31 -13.31
CA ALA A 123 -22.29 -22.21 -14.26
C ALA A 123 -23.46 -23.13 -13.85
N ASN A 124 -23.18 -24.38 -13.48
CA ASN A 124 -24.19 -25.33 -13.01
C ASN A 124 -24.86 -24.90 -11.69
N LEU A 125 -24.09 -24.30 -10.76
CA LEU A 125 -24.65 -23.78 -9.52
C LEU A 125 -25.59 -22.60 -9.78
N ILE A 126 -25.17 -21.68 -10.65
CA ILE A 126 -25.94 -20.51 -11.06
C ILE A 126 -27.22 -20.92 -11.78
N GLU A 127 -27.14 -21.85 -12.73
CA GLU A 127 -28.31 -22.36 -13.48
C GLU A 127 -29.33 -23.01 -12.52
N ARG A 128 -28.87 -23.77 -11.52
CA ARG A 128 -29.75 -24.50 -10.62
C ARG A 128 -30.36 -23.65 -9.51
N TYR A 129 -29.61 -22.69 -8.97
CA TYR A 129 -29.98 -21.96 -7.75
C TYR A 129 -30.14 -20.46 -7.93
N GLY A 130 -29.84 -19.89 -9.10
CA GLY A 130 -29.93 -18.46 -9.36
C GLY A 130 -29.02 -17.66 -8.43
N THR A 131 -29.58 -16.75 -7.64
CA THR A 131 -28.84 -15.89 -6.69
C THR A 131 -28.82 -16.43 -5.24
N ASP A 132 -29.43 -17.59 -4.98
CA ASP A 132 -29.55 -18.18 -3.63
C ASP A 132 -28.25 -18.84 -3.15
N LEU A 133 -27.28 -18.03 -2.71
CA LEU A 133 -25.97 -18.50 -2.21
C LEU A 133 -26.09 -19.54 -1.08
N LYS A 134 -27.10 -19.42 -0.20
CA LYS A 134 -27.35 -20.39 0.88
C LYS A 134 -27.62 -21.79 0.31
N ARG A 135 -28.46 -21.90 -0.72
CA ARG A 135 -28.79 -23.19 -1.34
C ARG A 135 -27.59 -23.78 -2.07
N MET A 136 -26.81 -22.93 -2.75
CA MET A 136 -25.55 -23.35 -3.39
C MET A 136 -24.55 -23.93 -2.38
N THR A 137 -24.42 -23.34 -1.19
CA THR A 137 -23.49 -23.87 -0.17
C THR A 137 -23.89 -25.25 0.34
N LEU A 138 -25.19 -25.56 0.37
CA LEU A 138 -25.72 -26.82 0.89
C LEU A 138 -25.67 -27.95 -0.16
N ASP A 139 -25.49 -27.65 -1.44
CA ASP A 139 -25.43 -28.65 -2.49
C ASP A 139 -24.08 -29.40 -2.49
N ARG A 140 -24.08 -30.58 -1.87
CA ARG A 140 -22.89 -31.45 -1.80
C ARG A 140 -22.41 -31.96 -3.16
N LYS A 141 -23.27 -31.99 -4.18
CA LYS A 141 -22.92 -32.53 -5.50
C LYS A 141 -22.24 -31.47 -6.35
N LEU A 142 -22.84 -30.28 -6.46
CA LEU A 142 -22.32 -29.19 -7.28
C LEU A 142 -21.26 -28.34 -6.56
N ASN A 143 -21.24 -28.34 -5.23
CA ASN A 143 -20.20 -27.70 -4.40
C ASN A 143 -19.36 -28.77 -3.66
N PRO A 144 -18.52 -29.54 -4.37
CA PRO A 144 -17.77 -30.65 -3.79
C PRO A 144 -16.77 -30.18 -2.71
N PHE A 145 -16.22 -28.98 -2.86
CA PHE A 145 -15.27 -28.40 -1.91
C PHE A 145 -15.94 -27.71 -0.71
N GLN A 146 -17.28 -27.76 -0.62
CA GLN A 146 -18.07 -27.18 0.47
C GLN A 146 -17.68 -25.72 0.75
N LEU A 147 -17.54 -24.95 -0.32
CA LEU A 147 -17.18 -23.55 -0.26
C LEU A 147 -18.23 -22.78 0.54
N ASN A 148 -17.75 -21.88 1.40
CA ASN A 148 -18.62 -20.98 2.17
C ASN A 148 -19.25 -19.92 1.23
N MET A 149 -20.38 -19.33 1.61
CA MET A 149 -21.11 -18.30 0.87
C MET A 149 -20.19 -17.17 0.38
N ARG A 150 -19.27 -16.70 1.23
CA ARG A 150 -18.30 -15.65 0.85
C ARG A 150 -17.32 -16.12 -0.23
N GLN A 151 -16.90 -17.38 -0.19
CA GLN A 151 -15.98 -17.96 -1.17
C GLN A 151 -16.69 -18.17 -2.49
N LEU A 152 -17.91 -18.74 -2.46
CA LEU A 152 -18.76 -18.90 -3.65
C LEU A 152 -19.04 -17.56 -4.30
N GLN A 153 -19.48 -16.56 -3.55
CA GLN A 153 -19.74 -15.24 -4.12
C GLN A 153 -18.50 -14.64 -4.78
N ARG A 154 -17.33 -14.76 -4.16
CA ARG A 154 -16.08 -14.27 -4.75
C ARG A 154 -15.75 -15.00 -6.05
N GLN A 155 -15.96 -16.32 -6.09
CA GLN A 155 -15.70 -17.13 -7.28
C GLN A 155 -16.70 -16.84 -8.40
N ILE A 156 -18.00 -16.72 -8.08
CA ILE A 156 -19.05 -16.36 -9.02
C ILE A 156 -18.78 -14.99 -9.64
N VAL A 157 -18.48 -13.98 -8.82
CA VAL A 157 -18.13 -12.64 -9.33
C VAL A 157 -16.91 -12.72 -10.23
N ASN A 158 -15.86 -13.44 -9.83
CA ASN A 158 -14.65 -13.62 -10.64
C ASN A 158 -14.93 -14.32 -11.98
N TYR A 159 -15.81 -15.33 -11.99
CA TYR A 159 -16.25 -16.03 -13.19
C TYR A 159 -17.04 -15.11 -14.12
N LEU A 160 -18.04 -14.40 -13.61
CA LEU A 160 -18.85 -13.48 -14.44
C LEU A 160 -18.01 -12.31 -14.98
N THR A 161 -17.05 -11.79 -14.20
CA THR A 161 -16.14 -10.75 -14.72
C THR A 161 -15.24 -11.31 -15.83
N TRP A 162 -14.75 -12.54 -15.68
CA TRP A 162 -13.94 -13.19 -16.70
C TRP A 162 -14.76 -13.46 -17.96
N GLU A 163 -16.00 -13.92 -17.83
CA GLU A 163 -16.92 -14.18 -18.94
C GLU A 163 -17.29 -12.90 -19.69
N LYS A 164 -17.53 -11.80 -18.96
CA LYS A 164 -17.77 -10.47 -19.54
C LYS A 164 -16.60 -9.96 -20.37
N GLU A 165 -15.37 -10.23 -19.92
CA GLU A 165 -14.15 -9.86 -20.66
C GLU A 165 -13.90 -10.78 -21.86
N ALA A 166 -14.10 -12.09 -21.70
CA ALA A 166 -13.84 -13.08 -22.75
C ALA A 166 -14.90 -13.04 -23.87
N PHE A 167 -16.17 -12.84 -23.52
CA PHE A 167 -17.32 -12.94 -24.43
C PHE A 167 -18.29 -11.75 -24.27
N PRO A 168 -17.84 -10.50 -24.53
CA PRO A 168 -18.60 -9.29 -24.18
C PRO A 168 -19.98 -9.20 -24.86
N LYS A 169 -20.09 -9.66 -26.11
CA LYS A 169 -21.37 -9.63 -26.87
C LYS A 169 -22.40 -10.61 -26.30
N GLN A 170 -21.97 -11.82 -25.98
CA GLN A 170 -22.83 -12.88 -25.44
C GLN A 170 -23.25 -12.55 -24.01
N PHE A 171 -22.32 -11.99 -23.23
CA PHE A 171 -22.59 -11.55 -21.87
C PHE A 171 -23.62 -10.41 -21.84
N ALA A 172 -23.51 -9.42 -22.75
CA ALA A 172 -24.49 -8.34 -22.86
C ALA A 172 -25.90 -8.86 -23.17
N GLU A 173 -26.03 -9.82 -24.09
CA GLU A 173 -27.31 -10.46 -24.40
C GLU A 173 -27.90 -11.20 -23.19
N ALA A 174 -27.06 -11.89 -22.41
CA ALA A 174 -27.49 -12.59 -21.20
C ALA A 174 -27.93 -11.62 -20.09
N GLU A 175 -27.26 -10.48 -19.96
CA GLU A 175 -27.60 -9.42 -18.99
C GLU A 175 -28.92 -8.72 -19.38
N GLU A 176 -29.15 -8.46 -20.67
CA GLU A 176 -30.42 -7.93 -21.19
C GLU A 176 -31.61 -8.86 -20.95
N LYS A 177 -31.39 -10.18 -21.07
CA LYS A 177 -32.40 -11.19 -20.74
C LYS A 177 -32.62 -11.35 -19.23
N GLY A 178 -31.81 -10.68 -18.40
CA GLY A 178 -31.90 -10.74 -16.95
C GLY A 178 -31.49 -12.09 -16.36
N TRP A 179 -30.70 -12.89 -17.09
CA TRP A 179 -30.27 -14.20 -16.61
C TRP A 179 -29.25 -14.07 -15.48
N PHE A 180 -28.21 -13.24 -15.67
CA PHE A 180 -27.18 -12.97 -14.67
C PHE A 180 -26.77 -11.50 -14.69
N SER A 181 -26.37 -10.96 -13.54
CA SER A 181 -25.72 -9.65 -13.45
C SER A 181 -24.59 -9.69 -12.43
N VAL A 182 -23.44 -9.10 -12.79
CA VAL A 182 -22.28 -9.00 -11.89
C VAL A 182 -22.64 -8.24 -10.61
N GLU A 183 -23.45 -7.19 -10.74
CA GLU A 183 -23.82 -6.32 -9.62
C GLU A 183 -24.69 -7.05 -8.60
N GLN A 184 -25.63 -7.86 -9.08
CA GLN A 184 -26.48 -8.69 -8.22
C GLN A 184 -25.63 -9.63 -7.36
N PHE A 185 -24.72 -10.39 -7.97
CA PHE A 185 -23.84 -11.29 -7.23
C PHE A 185 -22.76 -10.58 -6.41
N ALA A 186 -22.46 -9.31 -6.68
CA ALA A 186 -21.51 -8.52 -5.90
C ALA A 186 -22.12 -7.98 -4.58
N ASP A 187 -23.45 -7.97 -4.44
CA ASP A 187 -24.12 -7.42 -3.27
C ASP A 187 -23.76 -8.19 -1.97
N PRO A 188 -23.21 -7.51 -0.95
CA PRO A 188 -22.94 -8.12 0.36
C PRO A 188 -24.18 -8.71 1.05
N HIS A 189 -25.39 -8.22 0.78
CA HIS A 189 -26.63 -8.65 1.46
C HIS A 189 -27.03 -10.08 1.09
N LEU A 190 -26.60 -10.60 -0.06
CA LEU A 190 -26.80 -12.02 -0.41
C LEU A 190 -26.13 -12.97 0.59
N ARG A 191 -25.13 -12.52 1.35
CA ARG A 191 -24.47 -13.33 2.40
C ARG A 191 -25.23 -13.38 3.70
N SER A 192 -25.89 -12.28 4.10
CA SER A 192 -26.65 -12.24 5.35
C SER A 192 -27.90 -13.09 5.24
N GLY A 193 -28.35 -13.35 4.00
CA GLY A 193 -29.55 -14.10 3.69
C GLY A 193 -30.79 -13.53 4.36
N GLN A 194 -30.75 -12.22 4.63
CA GLN A 194 -31.89 -11.34 4.64
C GLN A 194 -32.09 -10.95 3.18
N GLN A 195 -32.88 -11.74 2.45
CA GLN A 195 -33.56 -11.18 1.29
C GLN A 195 -34.68 -10.29 1.86
N ALA A 196 -34.79 -9.07 1.36
CA ALA A 196 -35.95 -8.21 1.58
C ALA A 196 -37.19 -8.83 0.94
#